data_AF-A0A6I4UIS2-F1
#
_entry.id   AF-A0A6I4UIS2-F1
#
_cell.length_a   1.000
_cell.length_b   1.000
_cell.length_c   1.000
_cell.angle_alpha   90.00
_cell.angle_beta   90.00
_cell.angle_gamma   90.00
#
_symmetry.space_group_name_H-M   'P 1'
#
loop_
_entity.id
_entity.type
_entity.pdbx_description
1 polymer ?
#
loop_
_entity_poly.entity_id
_entity_poly.type
_entity_poly.pdbx_seq_one_letter_code
_entity_poly.pdbx_strand_id
1 'polypeptide(L)' 'MNARATFARPAPMLYWPGETNRCPCCGGKAWNVGRVTAECAACEAPLPLAQSPGTGDPVWEPKED' A
#
# COMPACT_ATOMS: atom_id res chain seq x y z
N MET A 1 22.06 -8.38 -8.74
CA MET A 1 21.30 -7.12 -8.86
C MET A 1 20.57 -6.88 -7.55
N ASN A 2 20.78 -5.73 -6.94
CA ASN A 2 20.54 -5.47 -5.52
C ASN A 2 19.87 -4.10 -5.40
N ALA A 3 18.63 -4.10 -4.94
CA ALA A 3 17.98 -2.93 -4.36
C ALA A 3 17.03 -3.42 -3.26
N ARG A 4 17.57 -3.65 -2.06
CA ARG A 4 16.75 -3.74 -0.85
C ARG A 4 16.28 -2.32 -0.54
N ALA A 5 15.10 -1.97 -1.04
CA ALA A 5 14.44 -0.71 -0.76
C ALA A 5 14.35 -0.54 0.77
N THR A 6 15.03 0.48 1.27
CA THR A 6 15.05 0.83 2.68
C THR A 6 13.64 1.25 3.11
N PHE A 7 13.08 0.52 4.06
CA PHE A 7 11.79 0.85 4.68
C PHE A 7 11.89 2.20 5.40
N ALA A 8 11.31 3.24 4.81
CA ALA A 8 10.97 4.48 5.51
C ALA A 8 9.49 4.79 5.19
N ARG A 9 8.59 4.47 6.13
CA ARG A 9 7.15 4.77 5.99
C ARG A 9 6.89 6.24 6.34
N PRO A 10 6.13 6.94 5.51
CA PRO A 10 4.93 7.62 6.00
C PRO A 10 3.69 6.77 5.67
N ALA A 11 2.58 7.06 6.36
CA ALA A 11 1.35 6.28 6.42
C ALA A 11 0.68 5.99 5.04
N PRO A 12 -0.30 5.06 4.97
CA PRO A 12 -0.64 4.35 3.75
C PRO A 12 -1.30 5.25 2.69
N MET A 13 -0.68 5.35 1.51
CA MET A 13 -1.42 5.67 0.30
C MET A 13 -2.23 4.43 -0.06
N LEU A 14 -3.46 4.34 0.45
CA LEU A 14 -4.37 3.26 0.06
C LEU A 14 -4.66 3.38 -1.43
N TYR A 15 -4.80 2.24 -2.09
CA TYR A 15 -5.40 2.24 -3.42
C TYR A 15 -6.92 2.39 -3.27
N TRP A 16 -7.46 3.44 -3.88
CA TRP A 16 -8.89 3.76 -3.91
C TRP A 16 -9.50 3.32 -5.24
N PRO A 17 -10.33 2.26 -5.27
CA PRO A 17 -10.99 1.84 -6.50
C PRO A 17 -11.84 2.98 -7.09
N GLY A 18 -11.63 3.29 -8.36
CA GLY A 18 -12.35 4.37 -9.06
C GLY A 18 -11.67 5.74 -9.03
N GLU A 19 -10.57 5.90 -8.27
CA GLU A 19 -9.81 7.16 -8.24
C GLU A 19 -8.48 7.06 -9.03
N THR A 20 -7.89 8.21 -9.36
CA THR A 20 -6.56 8.25 -9.99
C THR A 20 -5.47 8.02 -8.96
N ASN A 21 -5.06 6.76 -8.81
CA ASN A 21 -4.00 6.37 -7.88
C ASN A 21 -2.61 6.54 -8.51
N ARG A 22 -1.69 7.22 -7.83
CA ARG A 22 -0.27 7.33 -8.22
C ARG A 22 0.63 6.58 -7.26
N CYS A 23 1.61 5.88 -7.80
CA CYS A 23 2.56 5.10 -7.03
C CYS A 23 3.48 6.03 -6.23
N PRO A 24 3.56 5.91 -4.89
CA PRO A 24 4.48 6.72 -4.08
C PRO A 24 5.95 6.41 -4.36
N CYS A 25 6.27 5.26 -4.96
CA CYS A 25 7.64 4.84 -5.22
C CYS A 25 8.18 5.38 -6.55
N CYS A 26 7.39 5.29 -7.64
CA CYS A 26 7.85 5.67 -8.99
C CYS A 26 6.98 6.73 -9.68
N GLY A 27 5.86 7.14 -9.09
CA GLY A 27 4.89 8.07 -9.70
C GLY A 27 3.99 7.47 -10.78
N GLY A 28 4.14 6.17 -11.10
CA GLY A 28 3.32 5.46 -12.07
C GLY A 28 1.83 5.41 -11.71
N LYS A 29 0.97 5.20 -12.71
CA LYS A 29 -0.50 5.13 -12.55
C LYS A 29 -1.11 3.79 -12.96
N ALA A 30 -0.28 2.87 -13.47
CA ALA A 30 -0.72 1.54 -13.88
C ALA A 30 -0.59 0.57 -12.69
N TRP A 31 -1.63 -0.22 -12.48
CA TRP A 31 -1.78 -1.07 -11.30
C TRP A 31 -2.32 -2.44 -11.68
N ASN A 32 -1.76 -3.49 -11.07
CA ASN A 32 -2.31 -4.83 -11.04
C ASN A 32 -3.10 -4.96 -9.73
N VAL A 33 -4.43 -4.93 -9.83
CA VAL A 33 -5.33 -4.85 -8.65
C VAL A 33 -5.75 -6.25 -8.23
N GLY A 34 -5.31 -6.67 -7.04
CA GLY A 34 -5.69 -7.93 -6.40
C GLY A 34 -6.90 -7.78 -5.47
N ARG A 35 -7.08 -8.73 -4.55
CA ARG A 35 -8.19 -8.71 -3.56
C ARG A 35 -7.90 -7.89 -2.30
N VAL A 36 -6.62 -7.72 -1.97
CA VAL A 36 -6.17 -7.07 -0.71
C VAL A 36 -5.21 -5.92 -1.02
N THR A 37 -4.42 -6.05 -2.07
CA THR A 37 -3.41 -5.07 -2.50
C THR A 37 -3.55 -4.73 -3.98
N ALA A 38 -3.02 -3.58 -4.37
CA ALA A 38 -2.74 -3.21 -5.75
C ALA A 38 -1.22 -3.04 -5.92
N GLU A 39 -0.63 -3.70 -6.91
CA GLU A 39 0.80 -3.65 -7.20
C GLU A 39 1.07 -2.74 -8.40
N CYS A 40 2.08 -1.86 -8.30
CA CYS A 40 2.41 -0.99 -9.41
C CYS A 40 2.99 -1.80 -10.58
N ALA A 41 2.43 -1.66 -11.77
CA ALA A 41 2.88 -2.41 -12.95
C ALA A 41 4.29 -2.00 -13.45
N ALA A 42 4.87 -0.92 -12.91
CA ALA A 42 6.18 -0.41 -13.32
C ALA A 42 7.32 -0.78 -12.35
N CYS A 43 7.06 -0.74 -11.04
CA CYS A 43 8.08 -0.97 -10.01
C CYS A 43 7.67 -1.99 -8.95
N GLU A 44 6.54 -2.66 -9.14
CA GLU A 44 6.04 -3.76 -8.30
C GLU A 44 5.75 -3.36 -6.83
N ALA A 45 5.74 -2.05 -6.54
CA ALA A 45 5.44 -1.55 -5.21
C ALA A 45 3.97 -1.87 -4.83
N PRO A 46 3.72 -2.59 -3.72
CA PRO A 46 2.39 -2.93 -3.28
C PRO A 46 1.75 -1.81 -2.44
N LEU A 47 0.47 -1.52 -2.70
CA LEU A 47 -0.38 -0.68 -1.85
C LEU A 47 -1.58 -1.47 -1.33
N PRO A 48 -1.97 -1.34 -0.06
CA PRO A 48 -3.21 -1.93 0.44
C PRO A 48 -4.44 -1.26 -0.19
N LEU A 49 -5.49 -2.04 -0.47
CA LEU A 49 -6.77 -1.49 -0.92
C LEU A 49 -7.48 -0.81 0.24
N ALA A 50 -8.03 0.38 0.01
CA ALA A 50 -8.77 1.15 1.02
C ALA A 50 -9.98 0.40 1.60
N GLN A 51 -10.58 -0.48 0.79
CA GLN A 51 -11.78 -1.23 1.14
C GLN A 51 -11.47 -2.69 1.54
N SER A 52 -10.19 -3.03 1.74
CA SER A 52 -9.84 -4.39 2.20
C SER A 52 -10.28 -4.57 3.65
N PRO A 53 -10.96 -5.69 4.00
CA PRO A 53 -11.52 -5.94 5.35
C PRO A 53 -10.47 -6.17 6.46
N GLY A 54 -9.31 -5.53 6.38
CA GLY A 54 -8.25 -5.61 7.40
C GLY A 54 -7.37 -4.35 7.52
N THR A 55 -7.71 -3.24 6.85
CA THR A 55 -6.88 -2.01 6.89
C THR A 55 -7.44 -0.91 7.82
N GLY A 56 -8.46 -1.23 8.61
CA GLY A 56 -9.25 -0.24 9.36
C GLY A 56 -8.95 -0.07 10.85
N ASP A 57 -8.26 -1.00 11.51
CA ASP A 57 -8.02 -0.90 12.95
C ASP A 57 -6.51 -0.98 13.24
N PRO A 58 -5.88 0.08 13.77
CA PRO A 58 -4.68 -0.14 14.55
C PRO A 58 -5.09 -0.99 15.75
N VAL A 59 -4.69 -2.26 15.80
CA VAL A 59 -4.63 -3.00 17.05
C VAL A 59 -3.56 -2.32 17.92
N TRP A 60 -3.96 -1.24 18.59
CA TRP A 60 -3.26 -0.74 19.75
C TRP A 60 -3.59 -1.75 20.85
N GLU A 61 -2.73 -2.74 21.04
CA GLU A 61 -2.73 -3.56 22.25
C GLU A 61 -2.50 -2.61 23.44
N PRO A 62 -3.50 -2.36 24.32
CA PRO A 62 -3.21 -1.66 25.55
C PRO A 62 -2.29 -2.56 26.36
N LYS A 63 -1.10 -2.06 26.70
CA LYS A 63 -0.15 -2.75 27.55
C LYS A 63 -0.72 -2.82 28.98
N GLU A 64 -1.48 -3.87 29.28
CA GLU A 64 -2.01 -4.18 30.61
C GLU A 64 -0.89 -4.13 31.68
N ASP A 65 -1.14 -3.40 32.77
CA ASP A 65 -0.33 -3.28 34.00
C ASP A 65 -1.01 -4.07 35.13
#